data_AF-A0A5B8BYU0-F1
#
_entry.id   AF-A0A5B8BYU0-F1
#
_cell.length_a   1.000
_cell.length_b   1.000
_cell.length_c   1.000
_cell.angle_alpha   90.00
_cell.angle_beta   90.00
_cell.angle_gamma   90.00
#
_symmetry.space_group_name_H-M   'P 1'
#
loop_
_entity.id
_entity.type
_entity.pdbx_description
1 polymer ?
#
loop_
_entity_poly.entity_id
_entity_poly.type
_entity_poly.pdbx_seq_one_letter_code
_entity_poly.pdbx_strand_id
1 'polypeptide(L)'
;MAVERELTAPPAAIPGGFLSKRRGSGQEIADTREYVAGDDIRHLDRGSTARTGVLHIRRFQEERDRVSFLVLDLRPSMLWGTGRAFRSVAAAEALALIGWRAVEEGGRVGLVTLGAGGPEIVGARGRTRGMLGVIGGMVRAHRAALHAAMASGEDEEEPELAAQLLSLERIAPRGAEVLIASGFDSSGSGLAARLGELAQKRHPFLLEVADRGPGGLPEGRYPVRLRSGVVRMLRVSGSSPGPAAPEGFPHVMIEAAAPLEQTARQLYAAWGR
;
A
#
# COMPACT_ATOMS: atom_id res chain seq x y z
N MET A 1 -16.32 -68.63 33.86
CA MET A 1 -14.99 -68.67 34.49
C MET A 1 -14.01 -69.21 33.47
N ALA A 2 -12.83 -68.59 33.36
CA ALA A 2 -11.72 -68.92 32.45
C ALA A 2 -11.96 -68.44 30.99
N VAL A 3 -11.06 -67.77 30.26
CA VAL A 3 -9.66 -67.36 30.46
C VAL A 3 -9.44 -66.08 29.63
N GLU A 4 -8.71 -65.14 30.21
CA GLU A 4 -8.20 -63.89 29.64
C GLU A 4 -7.24 -64.18 28.48
N ARG A 5 -7.46 -63.60 27.29
CA ARG A 5 -6.51 -63.67 26.17
C ARG A 5 -5.87 -62.30 25.95
N GLU A 6 -4.62 -62.26 26.39
CA GLU A 6 -3.55 -61.32 26.09
C GLU A 6 -3.52 -60.93 24.60
N LEU A 7 -3.71 -59.65 24.30
CA LEU A 7 -3.55 -59.10 22.95
C LEU A 7 -2.07 -58.71 22.76
N THR A 8 -1.29 -59.65 22.23
CA THR A 8 0.09 -59.41 21.77
C THR A 8 0.05 -58.56 20.48
N ALA A 9 0.65 -57.37 20.50
CA ALA A 9 0.72 -56.49 19.33
C ALA A 9 1.64 -57.08 18.24
N PRO A 10 1.26 -57.06 16.96
CA PRO A 10 2.13 -57.50 15.87
C PRO A 10 3.23 -56.47 15.56
N PRO A 11 4.39 -56.92 15.03
CA PRO A 11 5.57 -56.08 14.80
C PRO A 11 5.39 -55.07 13.66
N ALA A 12 6.20 -54.01 13.73
CA ALA A 12 6.19 -52.81 12.90
C ALA A 12 6.09 -53.06 11.39
N ALA A 13 5.19 -52.34 10.74
CA ALA A 13 5.18 -52.14 9.30
C ALA A 13 5.87 -50.81 8.97
N ILE A 14 6.99 -50.86 8.25
CA ILE A 14 7.43 -49.73 7.43
C ILE A 14 6.92 -50.00 6.02
N PRO A 15 6.05 -49.12 5.51
CA PRO A 15 6.08 -48.80 4.09
C PRO A 15 6.16 -47.28 3.87
N GLY A 16 7.17 -46.86 3.12
CA GLY A 16 7.20 -45.53 2.53
C GLY A 16 6.00 -45.32 1.61
N GLY A 17 5.51 -44.08 1.58
CA GLY A 17 4.43 -43.68 0.68
C GLY A 17 4.20 -42.18 0.72
N PHE A 18 4.68 -41.50 -0.33
CA PHE A 18 4.13 -40.33 -1.02
C PHE A 18 3.26 -39.35 -0.21
N LEU A 19 3.50 -38.04 -0.25
CA LEU A 19 3.22 -37.21 -1.42
C LEU A 19 4.10 -35.96 -1.35
N SER A 20 4.97 -35.77 -2.34
CA SER A 20 5.38 -34.41 -2.66
C SER A 20 4.12 -33.68 -3.12
N LYS A 21 3.60 -32.78 -2.28
CA LYS A 21 2.69 -31.74 -2.75
C LYS A 21 3.51 -30.86 -3.68
N ARG A 22 3.61 -31.28 -4.94
CA ARG A 22 4.11 -30.47 -6.04
C ARG A 22 3.23 -29.23 -6.04
N ARG A 23 3.81 -28.13 -5.56
CA ARG A 23 3.22 -26.81 -5.46
C ARG A 23 2.78 -26.44 -6.87
N GLY A 24 1.46 -26.48 -7.13
CA GLY A 24 0.92 -25.93 -8.36
C GLY A 24 1.36 -24.48 -8.41
N SER A 25 2.16 -24.12 -9.41
CA SER A 25 2.42 -22.73 -9.75
C SER A 25 1.06 -22.10 -10.05
N GLY A 26 0.66 -21.09 -9.27
CA GLY A 26 -0.56 -20.32 -9.48
C GLY A 26 -0.47 -19.56 -10.82
N GLN A 27 -0.72 -20.29 -11.90
CA GLN A 27 -0.59 -19.84 -13.26
C GLN A 27 -1.94 -20.05 -13.92
N GLU A 28 -2.64 -18.96 -14.22
CA GLU A 28 -3.84 -19.01 -15.04
C GLU A 28 -3.46 -19.23 -16.51
N ILE A 29 -4.27 -20.01 -17.22
CA ILE A 29 -4.08 -20.23 -18.66
C ILE A 29 -4.49 -18.94 -19.37
N ALA A 30 -3.51 -18.20 -19.90
CA ALA A 30 -3.73 -16.94 -20.61
C ALA A 30 -4.37 -17.19 -21.97
N ASP A 31 -3.81 -18.16 -22.70
CA ASP A 31 -4.15 -18.45 -24.07
C ASP A 31 -3.56 -19.80 -24.49
N THR A 32 -3.99 -20.33 -25.63
CA THR A 32 -3.42 -21.52 -26.27
C THR A 32 -2.99 -21.18 -27.68
N ARG A 33 -1.75 -21.50 -28.03
CA ARG A 33 -1.21 -21.31 -29.39
C ARG A 33 -0.69 -22.60 -29.98
N GLU A 34 -0.51 -22.64 -31.30
CA GLU A 34 0.19 -23.74 -31.96
C GLU A 34 1.64 -23.85 -31.46
N TYR A 35 2.10 -25.10 -31.35
CA TYR A 35 3.45 -25.48 -30.95
C TYR A 35 4.47 -25.01 -31.99
N VAL A 36 5.60 -24.48 -31.51
CA VAL A 36 6.78 -24.20 -32.32
C VAL A 36 7.96 -24.96 -31.73
N ALA A 37 8.88 -25.40 -32.59
CA ALA A 37 10.10 -26.08 -32.17
C ALA A 37 10.87 -25.24 -31.14
N GLY A 38 11.11 -25.82 -29.96
CA GLY A 38 11.70 -25.15 -28.80
C GLY A 38 10.73 -24.93 -27.65
N ASP A 39 9.42 -25.11 -27.87
CA ASP A 39 8.43 -25.06 -26.79
C ASP A 39 8.52 -26.27 -25.85
N ASP A 40 8.28 -26.01 -24.56
CA ASP A 40 8.27 -27.04 -23.53
C ASP A 40 6.99 -27.87 -23.59
N ILE A 41 7.13 -29.14 -23.96
CA ILE A 41 6.03 -30.12 -24.07
C ILE A 41 5.25 -30.33 -22.78
N ARG A 42 5.79 -29.95 -21.61
CA ARG A 42 5.09 -30.05 -20.32
C ARG A 42 3.86 -29.13 -20.26
N HIS A 43 3.81 -28.12 -21.12
CA HIS A 43 2.70 -27.17 -21.23
C HIS A 43 1.70 -27.50 -22.35
N LEU A 44 1.76 -28.71 -22.92
CA LEU A 44 0.86 -29.13 -24.00
C LEU A 44 -0.62 -29.09 -23.60
N ASP A 45 -1.44 -28.41 -24.39
CA ASP A 45 -2.90 -28.51 -24.29
C ASP A 45 -3.40 -29.77 -25.02
N ARG A 46 -3.56 -30.84 -24.25
CA ARG A 46 -4.08 -32.11 -24.78
C ARG A 46 -5.50 -31.99 -25.33
N GLY A 47 -6.33 -31.10 -24.80
CA GLY A 47 -7.73 -30.94 -25.22
C GLY A 47 -7.85 -30.23 -26.56
N SER A 48 -7.14 -29.11 -26.72
CA SER A 48 -7.11 -28.38 -28.00
C SER A 48 -6.35 -29.16 -29.08
N THR A 49 -5.28 -29.86 -28.71
CA THR A 49 -4.56 -30.77 -29.61
C THR A 49 -5.47 -31.91 -30.12
N ALA A 50 -6.24 -32.54 -29.22
CA ALA A 50 -7.15 -33.62 -29.60
C ALA A 50 -8.29 -33.16 -30.53
N ARG A 51 -8.75 -31.91 -30.40
CA ARG A 51 -9.83 -31.37 -31.25
C ARG A 51 -9.37 -30.91 -32.62
N THR A 52 -8.16 -30.34 -32.71
CA THR A 52 -7.66 -29.69 -33.94
C THR A 52 -6.72 -30.58 -34.75
N GLY A 53 -6.14 -31.62 -34.13
CA GLY A 53 -5.09 -32.45 -34.73
C GLY A 53 -3.72 -31.75 -34.81
N VAL A 54 -3.62 -30.49 -34.37
CA VAL A 54 -2.38 -29.70 -34.35
C VAL A 54 -1.87 -29.59 -32.92
N LEU A 55 -0.56 -29.69 -32.69
CA LEU A 55 0.02 -29.54 -31.36
C LEU A 55 -0.21 -28.12 -30.83
N HIS A 56 -0.82 -28.01 -29.66
CA HIS A 56 -1.11 -26.74 -29.00
C HIS A 56 -0.39 -26.63 -27.66
N ILE A 57 0.20 -25.47 -27.34
CA ILE A 57 0.86 -25.16 -26.08
C ILE A 57 0.03 -24.15 -25.29
N ARG A 58 -0.19 -24.44 -24.00
CA ARG A 58 -0.77 -23.50 -23.04
C ARG A 58 0.25 -22.44 -22.70
N ARG A 59 -0.12 -21.18 -22.92
CA ARG A 59 0.60 -20.04 -22.35
C ARG A 59 0.00 -19.75 -21.00
N PHE A 60 0.87 -19.73 -20.00
CA PHE A 60 0.51 -19.40 -18.65
C PHE A 60 0.82 -17.92 -18.41
N GLN A 61 -0.18 -17.15 -17.96
CA GLN A 61 0.10 -15.85 -17.38
C GLN A 61 0.57 -16.13 -15.96
N GLU A 62 1.76 -15.65 -15.61
CA GLU A 62 2.15 -15.63 -14.22
C GLU A 62 1.21 -14.69 -13.48
N GLU A 63 0.34 -15.24 -12.61
CA GLU A 63 -0.42 -14.44 -11.68
C GLU A 63 0.60 -13.86 -10.70
N ARG A 64 1.11 -12.67 -11.02
CA ARG A 64 1.89 -11.92 -10.05
C ARG A 64 0.93 -11.61 -8.92
N ASP A 65 1.20 -12.19 -7.78
CA ASP A 65 0.62 -11.85 -6.49
C ASP A 65 1.00 -10.40 -6.14
N ARG A 66 0.39 -9.44 -6.86
CA ARG A 66 0.67 -8.01 -6.76
C ARG A 66 0.28 -7.57 -5.37
N VAL A 67 1.27 -7.07 -4.63
CA VAL A 67 1.05 -6.51 -3.30
C VAL A 67 1.21 -5.00 -3.39
N SER A 68 0.11 -4.28 -3.15
CA SER A 68 0.14 -2.83 -2.97
C SER A 68 0.15 -2.52 -1.46
N PHE A 69 1.26 -1.98 -0.99
CA PHE A 69 1.50 -1.68 0.41
C PHE A 69 1.29 -0.18 0.64
N LEU A 70 0.18 0.18 1.27
CA LEU A 70 -0.27 1.55 1.47
C LEU A 70 0.42 2.13 2.71
N VAL A 71 1.06 3.28 2.55
CA VAL A 71 1.77 4.01 3.60
C VAL A 71 1.06 5.35 3.79
N LEU A 72 0.34 5.47 4.91
CA LEU A 72 -0.44 6.66 5.25
C LEU A 72 0.32 7.51 6.27
N ASP A 73 0.71 8.71 5.87
CA ASP A 73 1.31 9.69 6.78
C ASP A 73 0.22 10.38 7.62
N LEU A 74 0.31 10.21 8.94
CA LEU A 74 -0.55 10.83 9.97
C LEU A 74 0.27 11.66 10.95
N ARG A 75 1.47 12.10 10.55
CA ARG A 75 2.28 13.01 11.37
C ARG A 75 1.57 14.37 11.53
N PRO A 76 1.97 15.16 12.54
CA PRO A 76 1.52 16.55 12.77
C PRO A 76 1.20 17.38 11.52
N SER A 77 2.10 17.43 10.55
CA SER A 77 1.91 18.13 9.28
C SER A 77 0.68 17.64 8.50
N MET A 78 0.27 16.38 8.60
CA MET A 78 -0.88 15.84 7.86
C MET A 78 -2.23 16.11 8.55
N LEU A 79 -2.24 16.58 9.80
CA LEU A 79 -3.45 16.71 10.63
C LEU A 79 -4.07 18.13 10.58
N TRP A 80 -4.06 18.76 9.41
CA TRP A 80 -4.75 20.02 9.14
C TRP A 80 -5.25 20.07 7.69
N GLY A 81 -6.11 21.05 7.39
CA GLY A 81 -6.50 21.40 6.03
C GLY A 81 -7.28 22.72 5.96
N THR A 82 -7.32 23.36 4.79
CA THR A 82 -7.99 24.67 4.58
C THR A 82 -9.41 24.55 4.02
N GLY A 83 -9.74 23.42 3.40
CA GLY A 83 -10.98 23.25 2.65
C GLY A 83 -11.76 22.00 3.07
N ARG A 84 -12.03 21.13 2.08
CA ARG A 84 -12.91 19.96 2.20
C ARG A 84 -12.48 18.99 3.29
N ALA A 85 -11.19 18.71 3.41
CA ALA A 85 -10.66 17.64 4.25
C ALA A 85 -9.27 18.00 4.76
N PHE A 86 -8.85 17.38 5.86
CA PHE A 86 -7.44 17.40 6.25
C PHE A 86 -6.60 16.66 5.22
N ARG A 87 -5.31 17.02 5.10
CA ARG A 87 -4.35 16.32 4.25
C ARG A 87 -4.32 14.81 4.53
N SER A 88 -4.33 14.41 5.81
CA SER A 88 -4.42 13.01 6.25
C SER A 88 -5.69 12.29 5.77
N VAL A 89 -6.82 12.98 5.71
CA VAL A 89 -8.10 12.41 5.24
C VAL A 89 -8.06 12.24 3.72
N ALA A 90 -7.61 13.26 2.98
CA ALA A 90 -7.44 13.17 1.53
C ALA A 90 -6.44 12.08 1.12
N ALA A 91 -5.36 11.92 1.89
CA ALA A 91 -4.40 10.83 1.74
C ALA A 91 -5.08 9.45 1.91
N ALA A 92 -5.87 9.28 2.96
CA ALA A 92 -6.59 8.03 3.23
C ALA A 92 -7.63 7.71 2.14
N GLU A 93 -8.37 8.71 1.66
CA GLU A 93 -9.33 8.56 0.56
C GLU A 93 -8.64 8.13 -0.73
N ALA A 94 -7.53 8.77 -1.09
CA ALA A 94 -6.75 8.43 -2.26
C ALA A 94 -6.18 7.00 -2.17
N LEU A 95 -5.57 6.65 -1.04
CA LEU A 95 -5.09 5.29 -0.78
C LEU A 95 -6.23 4.27 -0.79
N ALA A 96 -7.45 4.66 -0.39
CA ALA A 96 -8.61 3.79 -0.45
C ALA A 96 -9.07 3.53 -1.90
N LEU A 97 -9.13 4.56 -2.75
CA LEU A 97 -9.43 4.42 -4.18
C LEU A 97 -8.43 3.48 -4.87
N ILE A 98 -7.15 3.72 -4.59
CA ILE A 98 -6.03 2.91 -5.04
C ILE A 98 -6.14 1.46 -4.56
N GLY A 99 -6.40 1.26 -3.27
CA GLY A 99 -6.45 -0.05 -2.65
C GLY A 99 -7.61 -0.88 -3.17
N TRP A 100 -8.78 -0.27 -3.39
CA TRP A 100 -9.91 -0.94 -4.03
C TRP A 100 -9.58 -1.40 -5.43
N ARG A 101 -8.97 -0.53 -6.24
CA ARG A 101 -8.51 -0.90 -7.59
C ARG A 101 -7.55 -2.08 -7.55
N ALA A 102 -6.54 -2.04 -6.68
CA ALA A 102 -5.57 -3.14 -6.56
C ALA A 102 -6.25 -4.47 -6.20
N VAL A 103 -7.29 -4.45 -5.37
CA VAL A 103 -8.08 -5.64 -5.01
C VAL A 103 -8.96 -6.11 -6.15
N GLU A 104 -9.57 -5.19 -6.91
CA GLU A 104 -10.39 -5.51 -8.09
C GLU A 104 -9.56 -6.16 -9.21
N GLU A 105 -8.28 -5.78 -9.32
CA GLU A 105 -7.30 -6.38 -10.23
C GLU A 105 -6.73 -7.73 -9.73
N GLY A 106 -7.29 -8.29 -8.65
CA GLY A 106 -6.87 -9.58 -8.08
C GLY A 106 -5.69 -9.51 -7.10
N GLY A 107 -5.16 -8.31 -6.85
CA GLY A 107 -4.05 -8.07 -5.94
C GLY A 107 -4.39 -8.14 -4.46
N ARG A 108 -3.36 -7.93 -3.63
CA ARG A 108 -3.45 -7.83 -2.17
C ARG A 108 -3.04 -6.46 -1.70
N VAL A 109 -3.73 -5.98 -0.65
CA VAL A 109 -3.45 -4.67 -0.05
C VAL A 109 -3.05 -4.81 1.40
N GLY A 110 -2.01 -4.09 1.79
CA GLY A 110 -1.56 -3.93 3.18
C GLY A 110 -1.50 -2.46 3.58
N LEU A 111 -1.36 -2.19 4.87
CA LEU A 111 -1.26 -0.83 5.43
C LEU A 111 -0.09 -0.74 6.40
N VAL A 112 0.60 0.39 6.37
CA VAL A 112 1.33 0.93 7.52
C VAL A 112 1.02 2.41 7.67
N THR A 113 0.90 2.88 8.90
CA THR A 113 0.70 4.30 9.20
C THR A 113 1.92 4.90 9.88
N LEU A 114 2.21 6.17 9.59
CA LEU A 114 3.32 6.93 10.18
C LEU A 114 2.75 8.00 11.10
N GLY A 115 3.36 8.27 12.25
CA GLY A 115 2.93 9.35 13.15
C GLY A 115 3.05 9.01 14.64
N ALA A 116 2.64 9.97 15.47
CA ALA A 116 2.80 9.91 16.93
C ALA A 116 1.88 8.88 17.62
N GLY A 117 0.79 8.45 16.97
CA GLY A 117 -0.12 7.41 17.48
C GLY A 117 0.46 5.99 17.49
N GLY A 118 1.71 5.81 17.05
CA GLY A 118 2.33 4.50 16.82
C GLY A 118 1.96 3.88 15.46
N PRO A 119 2.75 2.91 14.97
CA PRO A 119 2.51 2.29 13.68
C PRO A 119 1.32 1.30 13.76
N GLU A 120 0.25 1.57 13.03
CA GLU A 120 -0.78 0.57 12.73
C GLU A 120 -0.32 -0.24 11.51
N ILE A 121 -0.30 -1.56 11.62
CA ILE A 121 0.11 -2.45 10.53
C ILE A 121 -1.03 -3.41 10.21
N VAL A 122 -1.43 -3.42 8.94
CA VAL A 122 -2.37 -4.41 8.41
C VAL A 122 -1.63 -5.26 7.38
N GLY A 123 -1.50 -6.56 7.67
CA GLY A 123 -0.87 -7.51 6.75
C GLY A 123 -1.63 -7.61 5.43
N ALA A 124 -0.88 -7.76 4.33
CA ALA A 124 -1.43 -7.75 2.99
C ALA A 124 -2.42 -8.91 2.76
N ARG A 125 -3.65 -8.57 2.36
CA ARG A 125 -4.71 -9.55 2.05
C ARG A 125 -5.46 -9.11 0.79
N GLY A 126 -5.88 -10.08 -0.01
CA GLY A 126 -6.71 -9.82 -1.19
C GLY A 126 -8.19 -9.76 -0.85
N ARG A 127 -9.00 -9.48 -1.90
CA ARG A 127 -10.47 -9.39 -1.84
C ARG A 127 -10.97 -8.25 -0.94
N THR A 128 -12.28 -8.06 -0.92
CA THR A 128 -13.00 -7.09 -0.07
C THR A 128 -12.55 -7.11 1.39
N ARG A 129 -12.30 -8.30 1.96
CA ARG A 129 -11.86 -8.43 3.36
C ARG A 129 -10.51 -7.76 3.63
N GLY A 130 -9.58 -7.82 2.68
CA GLY A 130 -8.29 -7.13 2.79
C GLY A 130 -8.48 -5.63 2.87
N MET A 131 -9.26 -5.07 1.94
CA MET A 131 -9.53 -3.63 1.90
C MET A 131 -10.30 -3.13 3.13
N LEU A 132 -11.31 -3.86 3.59
CA LEU A 132 -12.03 -3.51 4.83
C LEU A 132 -11.09 -3.50 6.05
N GLY A 133 -10.13 -4.44 6.11
CA GLY A 133 -9.10 -4.46 7.13
C GLY A 133 -8.21 -3.21 7.09
N VAL A 134 -7.82 -2.80 5.88
CA VAL A 134 -7.02 -1.58 5.65
C VAL A 134 -7.80 -0.32 6.03
N ILE A 135 -9.03 -0.14 5.57
CA ILE A 135 -9.87 1.02 5.93
C ILE A 135 -10.06 1.09 7.45
N GLY A 136 -10.37 -0.05 8.09
CA GLY A 136 -10.48 -0.12 9.54
C GLY A 136 -9.18 0.27 10.26
N GLY A 137 -8.03 -0.14 9.72
CA GLY A 137 -6.71 0.28 10.21
C GLY A 137 -6.48 1.79 10.07
N MET A 138 -6.77 2.37 8.90
CA MET A 138 -6.66 3.80 8.67
C MET A 138 -7.51 4.60 9.67
N VAL A 139 -8.76 4.19 9.92
CA VAL A 139 -9.65 4.86 10.87
C VAL A 139 -9.12 4.79 12.30
N ARG A 140 -8.64 3.62 12.76
CA ARG A 140 -8.07 3.46 14.11
C ARG A 140 -6.81 4.31 14.28
N ALA A 141 -5.89 4.24 13.31
CA ALA A 141 -4.64 4.98 13.33
C ALA A 141 -4.88 6.49 13.30
N HIS A 142 -5.81 6.96 12.47
CA HIS A 142 -6.18 8.37 12.39
C HIS A 142 -6.72 8.90 13.71
N ARG A 143 -7.65 8.16 14.35
CA ARG A 143 -8.15 8.50 15.68
C ARG A 143 -7.03 8.58 16.72
N ALA A 144 -6.13 7.60 16.74
CA ALA A 144 -4.98 7.59 17.65
C ALA A 144 -4.05 8.79 17.40
N ALA A 145 -3.78 9.11 16.13
CA ALA A 145 -2.94 10.25 15.75
C ALA A 145 -3.57 11.58 16.17
N LEU A 146 -4.89 11.77 16.01
CA LEU A 146 -5.60 12.95 16.49
C LEU A 146 -5.53 13.07 18.02
N HIS A 147 -5.77 11.98 18.75
CA HIS A 147 -5.64 12.01 20.21
C HIS A 147 -4.22 12.36 20.66
N ALA A 148 -3.20 11.78 20.04
CA ALA A 148 -1.80 12.10 20.33
C ALA A 148 -1.48 13.57 19.98
N ALA A 149 -1.98 14.08 18.86
CA ALA A 149 -1.79 15.47 18.45
C ALA A 149 -2.49 16.48 19.39
N MET A 150 -3.58 16.08 20.04
CA MET A 150 -4.26 16.90 21.04
C MET A 150 -3.59 16.84 22.43
N ALA A 151 -2.90 15.74 22.75
CA ALA A 151 -2.23 15.54 24.03
C ALA A 151 -0.78 16.05 24.05
N SER A 152 -0.15 16.23 22.87
CA SER A 152 1.22 16.72 22.72
C SER A 152 1.32 18.23 22.98
N GLY A 153 2.44 18.65 23.57
CA GLY A 153 2.76 20.07 23.78
C GLY A 153 3.08 20.79 22.46
N GLU A 154 2.97 22.12 22.45
CA GLU A 154 3.28 22.94 21.26
C GLU A 154 4.75 22.83 20.80
N ASP A 155 5.64 22.40 21.69
CA ASP A 155 7.08 22.29 21.47
C ASP A 155 7.55 20.91 20.98
N GLU A 156 6.63 19.95 20.78
CA GLU A 156 7.02 18.63 20.24
C GLU A 156 7.36 18.72 18.75
N GLU A 157 8.64 18.52 18.44
CA GLU A 157 9.13 18.45 17.06
C GLU A 157 8.53 17.26 16.31
N GLU A 158 8.10 17.51 15.07
CA GLU A 158 7.59 16.46 14.19
C GLU A 158 8.72 15.51 13.75
N PRO A 159 8.58 14.19 13.93
CA PRO A 159 9.58 13.23 13.45
C PRO A 159 9.77 13.28 11.93
N GLU A 160 11.02 13.19 11.48
CA GLU A 160 11.35 13.16 10.06
C GLU A 160 10.73 11.94 9.34
N LEU A 161 10.28 12.17 8.10
CA LEU A 161 9.67 11.12 7.28
C LEU A 161 10.65 9.99 7.01
N ALA A 162 11.90 10.35 6.69
CA ALA A 162 12.98 9.40 6.43
C ALA A 162 13.20 8.43 7.59
N ALA A 163 13.09 8.89 8.85
CA ALA A 163 13.24 8.04 10.03
C ALA A 163 12.07 7.05 10.18
N GLN A 164 10.84 7.50 9.89
CA GLN A 164 9.65 6.66 9.95
C GLN A 164 9.65 5.54 8.91
N LEU A 165 10.23 5.79 7.73
CA LEU A 165 10.34 4.81 6.64
C LEU A 165 11.30 3.64 6.93
N LEU A 166 12.16 3.74 7.95
CA LEU A 166 13.03 2.61 8.35
C LEU A 166 12.23 1.37 8.74
N SER A 167 11.07 1.57 9.37
CA SER A 167 10.18 0.47 9.77
C SER A 167 9.59 -0.27 8.57
N LEU A 168 9.37 0.43 7.45
CA LEU A 168 8.73 -0.07 6.25
C LEU A 168 9.53 -1.17 5.57
N GLU A 169 10.86 -1.09 5.57
CA GLU A 169 11.73 -2.08 4.92
C GLU A 169 11.56 -3.49 5.47
N ARG A 170 11.18 -3.61 6.75
CA ARG A 170 10.94 -4.89 7.42
C ARG A 170 9.55 -5.45 7.14
N ILE A 171 8.59 -4.59 6.80
CA ILE A 171 7.16 -4.93 6.76
C ILE A 171 6.68 -5.15 5.32
N ALA A 172 7.07 -4.26 4.40
CA ALA A 172 6.65 -4.37 3.01
C ALA A 172 7.36 -5.58 2.34
N PRO A 173 6.64 -6.47 1.63
CA PRO A 173 7.29 -7.58 0.94
C PRO A 173 8.18 -7.10 -0.21
N ARG A 174 9.12 -7.95 -0.65
CA ARG A 174 9.91 -7.67 -1.87
C ARG A 174 9.00 -7.70 -3.09
N GLY A 175 9.29 -6.86 -4.08
CA GLY A 175 8.48 -6.68 -5.30
C GLY A 175 7.16 -5.96 -5.08
N ALA A 176 6.86 -5.51 -3.85
CA ALA A 176 5.64 -4.76 -3.57
C ALA A 176 5.68 -3.37 -4.19
N GLU A 177 4.53 -2.91 -4.65
CA GLU A 177 4.27 -1.49 -4.88
C GLU A 177 4.09 -0.83 -3.53
N VAL A 178 4.85 0.23 -3.25
CA VAL A 178 4.80 0.94 -1.98
C VAL A 178 4.30 2.33 -2.21
N LEU A 179 3.22 2.69 -1.52
CA LEU A 179 2.44 3.87 -1.83
C LEU A 179 2.47 4.85 -0.69
N ILE A 180 3.27 5.89 -0.86
CA ILE A 180 3.59 6.82 0.23
C ILE A 180 2.77 8.09 0.05
N ALA A 181 1.69 8.22 0.82
CA ALA A 181 0.86 9.41 0.85
C ALA A 181 1.31 10.35 1.97
N SER A 182 1.90 11.48 1.60
CA SER A 182 2.48 12.46 2.54
C SER A 182 2.49 13.88 1.94
N GLY A 183 2.54 14.89 2.80
CA GLY A 183 2.82 16.28 2.43
C GLY A 183 4.31 16.61 2.30
N PHE A 184 5.20 15.68 2.70
CA PHE A 184 6.67 15.83 2.64
C PHE A 184 7.27 17.03 3.42
N ASP A 185 6.52 17.62 4.35
CA ASP A 185 6.89 18.82 5.13
C ASP A 185 8.23 18.69 5.88
N SER A 186 8.32 17.68 6.76
CA SER A 186 9.55 17.33 7.47
C SER A 186 10.13 16.05 6.87
N SER A 187 10.62 16.14 5.63
CA SER A 187 11.12 14.98 4.87
C SER A 187 12.38 14.36 5.48
N GLY A 188 13.29 15.19 6.00
CA GLY A 188 14.62 14.81 6.45
C GLY A 188 15.59 14.69 5.27
N SER A 189 16.85 15.12 5.47
CA SER A 189 17.87 15.18 4.41
C SER A 189 18.20 13.82 3.77
N GLY A 190 17.92 12.72 4.47
CA GLY A 190 18.16 11.35 4.01
C GLY A 190 17.02 10.73 3.18
N LEU A 191 15.90 11.41 2.95
CA LEU A 191 14.71 10.78 2.36
C LEU A 191 14.98 10.16 0.97
N ALA A 192 15.64 10.91 0.08
CA ALA A 192 15.92 10.43 -1.28
C ALA A 192 16.79 9.16 -1.29
N ALA A 193 17.81 9.11 -0.41
CA ALA A 193 18.65 7.93 -0.25
C ALA A 193 17.83 6.73 0.25
N ARG A 194 16.94 6.93 1.23
CA ARG A 194 16.04 5.87 1.76
C ARG A 194 15.06 5.37 0.71
N LEU A 195 14.48 6.25 -0.08
CA LEU A 195 13.61 5.84 -1.20
C LEU A 195 14.40 5.09 -2.27
N GLY A 196 15.67 5.46 -2.51
CA GLY A 196 16.58 4.73 -3.38
C GLY A 196 16.88 3.30 -2.88
N GLU A 197 17.17 3.15 -1.58
CA GLU A 197 17.33 1.83 -0.93
C GLU A 197 16.07 0.98 -1.04
N LEU A 198 14.90 1.59 -0.79
CA LEU A 198 13.60 0.94 -0.93
C LEU A 198 13.35 0.49 -2.37
N ALA A 199 13.67 1.34 -3.35
CA ALA A 199 13.49 1.09 -4.79
C ALA A 199 14.33 -0.07 -5.33
N GLN A 200 15.41 -0.47 -4.64
CA GLN A 200 16.21 -1.63 -5.04
C GLN A 200 15.43 -2.95 -4.98
N LYS A 201 14.42 -3.03 -4.12
CA LYS A 201 13.68 -4.28 -3.84
C LYS A 201 12.17 -4.13 -4.01
N ARG A 202 11.66 -2.92 -4.21
CA ARG A 202 10.24 -2.54 -4.21
C ARG A 202 10.01 -1.41 -5.20
N HIS A 203 8.76 -1.04 -5.42
CA HIS A 203 8.39 0.00 -6.38
C HIS A 203 7.69 1.15 -5.63
N PRO A 204 8.45 2.15 -5.11
CA PRO A 204 7.84 3.30 -4.45
C PRO A 204 7.12 4.20 -5.45
N PHE A 205 5.91 4.59 -5.09
CA PHE A 205 5.10 5.60 -5.76
C PHE A 205 4.66 6.63 -4.73
N LEU A 206 4.94 7.90 -4.99
CA LEU A 206 4.72 8.99 -4.05
C LEU A 206 3.41 9.71 -4.37
N LEU A 207 2.55 9.83 -3.37
CA LEU A 207 1.35 10.63 -3.45
C LEU A 207 1.58 11.89 -2.61
N GLU A 208 1.92 13.00 -3.28
CA GLU A 208 2.08 14.30 -2.65
C GLU A 208 0.70 14.89 -2.33
N VAL A 209 0.45 15.11 -1.05
CA VAL A 209 -0.82 15.68 -0.59
C VAL A 209 -0.61 17.14 -0.21
N ALA A 210 -1.03 18.02 -1.11
CA ALA A 210 -1.02 19.46 -0.91
C ALA A 210 -2.36 19.93 -0.34
N ASP A 211 -2.36 21.10 0.30
CA ASP A 211 -3.57 21.84 0.64
C ASP A 211 -3.35 23.32 0.31
N ARG A 212 -3.39 23.62 -0.99
CA ARG A 212 -3.25 25.00 -1.50
C ARG A 212 -4.61 25.68 -1.65
N GLY A 213 -5.72 24.93 -1.64
CA GLY A 213 -7.06 25.45 -1.93
C GLY A 213 -7.21 25.91 -3.40
N PRO A 214 -8.43 26.20 -3.88
CA PRO A 214 -8.61 26.84 -5.17
C PRO A 214 -8.08 28.29 -5.11
N GLY A 215 -6.81 28.49 -5.49
CA GLY A 215 -6.17 29.80 -5.60
C GLY A 215 -5.06 30.13 -4.59
N GLY A 216 -4.66 29.19 -3.72
CA GLY A 216 -3.78 29.53 -2.59
C GLY A 216 -4.58 30.13 -1.42
N LEU A 217 -3.95 30.24 -0.24
CA LEU A 217 -4.36 31.24 0.74
C LEU A 217 -3.92 32.61 0.20
N PRO A 218 -4.85 33.57 -0.04
CA PRO A 218 -4.47 34.92 -0.39
C PRO A 218 -3.46 35.51 0.60
N GLU A 219 -2.67 36.48 0.17
CA GLU A 219 -1.86 37.23 1.12
C GLU A 219 -2.78 37.92 2.12
N GLY A 220 -2.53 37.71 3.41
CA GLY A 220 -3.49 38.11 4.41
C GLY A 220 -3.09 37.72 5.82
N ARG A 221 -3.90 38.13 6.80
CA ARG A 221 -3.77 37.71 8.18
C ARG A 221 -4.88 36.73 8.50
N TYR A 222 -4.51 35.51 8.86
CA TYR A 222 -5.45 34.43 9.16
C TYR A 222 -5.42 34.10 10.65
N PRO A 223 -6.59 33.98 11.30
CA PRO A 223 -6.66 33.41 12.63
C PRO A 223 -6.38 31.91 12.55
N VAL A 224 -5.21 31.50 12.99
CA VAL A 224 -4.84 30.09 13.08
C VAL A 224 -5.03 29.66 14.52
N ARG A 225 -5.96 28.71 14.72
CA ARG A 225 -6.14 28.08 16.02
C ARG A 225 -5.06 27.02 16.19
N LEU A 226 -4.15 27.26 17.13
CA LEU A 226 -3.14 26.30 17.54
C LEU A 226 -3.76 25.16 18.34
N ARG A 227 -2.96 24.11 18.55
CA ARG A 227 -3.36 22.92 19.32
C ARG A 227 -3.73 23.24 20.76
N SER A 228 -3.09 24.24 21.37
CA SER A 228 -3.44 24.75 22.71
C SER A 228 -4.83 25.39 22.80
N GLY A 229 -5.52 25.58 21.68
CA GLY A 229 -6.75 26.37 21.59
C GLY A 229 -6.50 27.88 21.45
N VAL A 230 -5.24 28.33 21.57
CA VAL A 230 -4.86 29.73 21.33
C VAL A 230 -5.05 30.06 19.86
N VAL A 231 -5.73 31.16 19.58
CA VAL A 231 -5.83 31.71 18.23
C VAL A 231 -4.70 32.70 18.03
N ARG A 232 -3.81 32.43 17.07
CA ARG A 232 -2.75 33.34 16.64
C ARG A 232 -3.06 33.88 15.26
N MET A 233 -2.88 35.19 15.08
CA MET A 233 -2.94 35.80 13.75
C MET A 233 -1.63 35.55 13.02
N LEU A 234 -1.64 34.67 12.00
CA LEU A 234 -0.50 34.44 11.13
C LEU A 234 -0.65 35.27 9.86
N ARG A 235 0.43 35.94 9.45
CA ARG A 235 0.50 36.61 8.14
C ARG A 235 0.97 35.58 7.12
N VAL A 236 0.15 35.31 6.12
CA VAL A 236 0.53 34.56 4.93
C VAL A 236 1.00 35.57 3.88
N SER A 237 2.20 35.40 3.36
CA SER A 237 2.82 36.28 2.36
C SER A 237 3.68 35.46 1.41
N GLY A 238 3.50 35.64 0.10
CA GLY A 238 4.18 34.91 -0.96
C GLY A 238 3.74 33.44 -1.15
N SER A 239 3.96 32.93 -2.36
CA SER A 239 3.93 31.49 -2.65
C SER A 239 5.35 30.94 -2.51
N SER A 240 5.76 30.50 -1.32
CA SER A 240 6.92 29.60 -1.24
C SER A 240 6.53 28.30 -1.93
N PRO A 241 7.39 27.66 -2.75
CA PRO A 241 7.16 26.27 -3.10
C PRO A 241 7.02 25.52 -1.78
N GLY A 242 5.83 24.98 -1.55
CA GLY A 242 5.56 24.17 -0.39
C GLY A 242 6.46 22.94 -0.40
N PRO A 243 6.49 22.17 0.70
CA PRO A 243 7.15 20.89 0.69
C PRO A 243 6.64 20.04 -0.48
N ALA A 244 7.56 19.34 -1.13
CA ALA A 244 7.31 18.59 -2.35
C ALA A 244 7.94 17.20 -2.26
N ALA A 245 7.39 16.26 -3.01
CA ALA A 245 7.98 14.94 -3.15
C ALA A 245 9.42 15.04 -3.73
N PRO A 246 10.36 14.20 -3.27
CA PRO A 246 11.71 14.18 -3.82
C PRO A 246 11.70 13.81 -5.31
N GLU A 247 12.54 14.49 -6.08
CA GLU A 247 12.74 14.20 -7.50
C GLU A 247 13.32 12.79 -7.73
N GLY A 248 13.14 12.26 -8.95
CA GLY A 248 13.67 10.94 -9.33
C GLY A 248 12.78 9.75 -8.97
N PHE A 249 11.62 9.98 -8.36
CA PHE A 249 10.63 8.95 -8.06
C PHE A 249 9.29 9.21 -8.76
N PRO A 250 8.57 8.15 -9.19
CA PRO A 250 7.20 8.30 -9.69
C PRO A 250 6.34 8.96 -8.62
N HIS A 251 5.71 10.09 -8.97
CA HIS A 251 4.85 10.80 -8.05
C HIS A 251 3.64 11.43 -8.75
N VAL A 252 2.59 11.65 -7.97
CA VAL A 252 1.42 12.45 -8.36
C VAL A 252 1.05 13.35 -7.20
N MET A 253 0.68 14.58 -7.50
CA MET A 253 0.17 15.53 -6.51
C MET A 253 -1.36 15.53 -6.53
N ILE A 254 -1.96 15.53 -5.34
CA ILE A 254 -3.39 15.72 -5.12
C ILE A 254 -3.61 16.91 -4.17
N GLU A 255 -4.72 17.61 -4.36
CA GLU A 255 -5.12 18.73 -3.50
C GLU A 255 -6.18 18.25 -2.50
N ALA A 256 -5.91 18.39 -1.20
CA ALA A 256 -6.83 17.95 -0.14
C ALA A 256 -8.18 18.67 -0.20
N ALA A 257 -8.17 19.94 -0.64
CA ALA A 257 -9.36 20.75 -0.83
C ALA A 257 -10.16 20.39 -2.10
N ALA A 258 -9.61 19.61 -3.04
CA ALA A 258 -10.30 19.26 -4.28
C ALA A 258 -11.42 18.21 -4.04
N PRO A 259 -12.47 18.20 -4.88
CA PRO A 259 -13.48 17.15 -4.86
C PRO A 259 -12.88 15.76 -5.10
N LEU A 260 -13.45 14.73 -4.49
CA LEU A 260 -12.94 13.36 -4.56
C LEU A 260 -12.93 12.82 -6.00
N GLU A 261 -13.89 13.22 -6.82
CA GLU A 261 -13.99 12.83 -8.23
C GLU A 261 -12.81 13.36 -9.05
N GLN A 262 -12.30 14.55 -8.71
CA GLN A 262 -11.11 15.12 -9.34
C GLN A 262 -9.87 14.31 -8.95
N THR A 263 -9.71 13.99 -7.66
CA THR A 263 -8.65 13.12 -7.16
C THR A 263 -8.68 11.76 -7.86
N ALA A 264 -9.86 11.14 -7.97
CA ALA A 264 -10.02 9.85 -8.65
C ALA A 264 -9.57 9.89 -10.11
N ARG A 265 -9.91 10.95 -10.87
CA ARG A 265 -9.45 11.14 -12.25
C ARG A 265 -7.94 11.31 -12.35
N GLN A 266 -7.34 12.09 -11.45
CA GLN A 266 -5.89 12.29 -11.40
C GLN A 266 -5.16 10.98 -11.12
N LEU A 267 -5.61 10.23 -10.11
CA LEU A 267 -5.05 8.93 -9.78
C LEU A 267 -5.23 7.92 -10.92
N TYR A 268 -6.38 7.89 -11.58
CA TYR A 268 -6.61 7.01 -12.72
C TYR A 268 -5.67 7.32 -13.89
N ALA A 269 -5.42 8.61 -14.19
CA ALA A 269 -4.50 9.01 -15.25
C ALA A 269 -3.03 8.71 -14.90
N ALA A 270 -2.63 8.87 -13.64
CA ALA A 270 -1.27 8.64 -13.18
C ALA A 270 -0.95 7.14 -13.03
N TRP A 271 -1.91 6.36 -12.54
CA TRP A 271 -1.71 4.95 -12.22
C TRP A 271 -2.19 4.01 -13.31
N GLY A 272 -3.22 4.37 -14.09
CA GLY A 272 -3.98 3.42 -14.89
C GLY A 272 -3.30 2.80 -16.11
N ARG A 273 -1.96 2.79 -16.17
CA ARG A 273 -1.15 2.18 -17.23
C ARG A 273 -0.41 0.95 -16.75
#